data_AF-A0A821XS73-F1
#
_entry.id   AF-A0A821XS73-F1
#
_cell.length_a   1.000
_cell.length_b   1.000
_cell.length_c   1.000
_cell.angle_alpha   90.00
_cell.angle_beta   90.00
_cell.angle_gamma   90.00
#
_symmetry.space_group_name_H-M   'P 1'
#
loop_
_entity.id
_entity.type
_entity.pdbx_description
1 polymer ?
#
loop_
_entity_poly.entity_id
_entity_poly.type
_entity_poly.pdbx_seq_one_letter_code
_entity_poly.pdbx_strand_id
1 'polypeptide(L)'
;MPYPDGIAFVHGLDLSERFFFDIVKPLLDQYYPLLQYTACCLGPGSDVLRFDSIQSRDHDWGPKFDLFVENEENIDELNSFFNKNLRKKTVCGYSTQFQPYLEENG
;
A
#
# COMPACT_ATOMS: atom_id res chain seq x y z
N MET A 1 -7.27 -5.10 -13.21
CA MET A 1 -8.73 -4.90 -12.99
C MET A 1 -9.02 -3.43 -13.26
N PRO A 2 -9.73 -3.05 -14.34
CA PRO A 2 -10.14 -1.66 -14.53
C PRO A 2 -11.13 -1.30 -13.43
N TYR A 3 -10.92 -0.14 -12.80
CA TYR A 3 -11.79 0.32 -11.74
C TYR A 3 -13.12 0.84 -12.34
N PRO A 4 -14.26 0.61 -11.66
CA PRO A 4 -15.55 1.07 -12.19
C PRO A 4 -15.59 2.60 -12.30
N ASP A 5 -16.27 3.09 -13.36
CA ASP A 5 -16.43 4.50 -13.76
C ASP A 5 -17.12 5.45 -12.74
N GLY A 6 -17.16 5.09 -11.46
CA GLY A 6 -17.79 5.86 -10.38
C GLY A 6 -16.90 6.21 -9.19
N ILE A 7 -15.63 5.78 -9.19
CA ILE A 7 -14.69 6.10 -8.10
C ILE A 7 -13.87 7.33 -8.50
N ALA A 8 -13.95 8.39 -7.69
CA ALA A 8 -13.18 9.62 -7.90
C ALA A 8 -11.68 9.32 -7.89
N PHE A 9 -10.96 9.90 -8.84
CA PHE A 9 -9.51 9.76 -8.91
C PHE A 9 -8.85 10.35 -7.67
N VAL A 10 -7.88 9.62 -7.11
CA VAL A 10 -7.03 10.02 -6.00
C VAL A 10 -5.60 9.83 -6.47
N HIS A 11 -4.68 10.74 -6.14
CA HIS A 11 -3.27 10.52 -6.44
C HIS A 11 -2.73 9.34 -5.64
N GLY A 12 -1.86 8.53 -6.23
CA GLY A 12 -1.38 7.29 -5.62
C GLY A 12 -0.67 7.52 -4.28
N LEU A 13 0.12 8.59 -4.15
CA LEU A 13 0.73 8.96 -2.87
C LEU A 13 -0.32 9.34 -1.80
N ASP A 14 -1.35 10.09 -2.17
CA ASP A 14 -2.43 10.47 -1.24
C ASP A 14 -3.28 9.25 -0.86
N LEU A 15 -3.46 8.29 -1.79
CA LEU A 15 -4.14 7.02 -1.55
C LEU A 15 -3.34 6.14 -0.58
N SER A 16 -2.03 6.05 -0.78
CA SER A 16 -1.09 5.30 0.07
C SER A 16 -0.97 5.92 1.47
N GLU A 17 -0.94 7.25 1.57
CA GLU A 17 -0.97 7.96 2.85
C GLU A 17 -2.24 7.62 3.64
N ARG A 18 -3.41 7.75 3.02
CA ARG A 18 -4.70 7.38 3.64
C ARG A 18 -4.74 5.91 4.01
N PHE A 19 -4.26 5.04 3.13
CA PHE A 19 -4.19 3.61 3.41
C PHE A 19 -3.36 3.32 4.66
N PHE A 20 -2.20 3.96 4.78
CA PHE A 20 -1.33 3.79 5.93
C PHE A 20 -2.00 4.30 7.22
N PHE A 21 -2.46 5.55 7.24
CA PHE A 21 -2.99 6.16 8.46
C PHE A 21 -4.37 5.64 8.88
N ASP A 22 -5.25 5.31 7.94
CA ASP A 22 -6.62 4.91 8.26
C ASP A 22 -6.75 3.41 8.53
N ILE A 23 -5.84 2.58 8.00
CA ILE A 23 -5.96 1.12 8.05
C ILE A 23 -4.74 0.47 8.69
N VAL A 24 -3.54 0.74 8.18
CA VAL A 24 -2.32 0.02 8.60
C VAL A 24 -1.90 0.42 10.00
N LYS A 25 -1.82 1.73 10.27
CA LYS A 25 -1.37 2.26 11.57
C LYS A 25 -2.28 1.79 12.72
N PRO A 26 -3.62 1.84 12.65
CA PRO A 26 -4.46 1.31 13.72
C PRO A 26 -4.25 -0.18 13.99
N LEU A 27 -3.97 -0.98 12.94
CA LEU A 27 -3.64 -2.39 13.11
C LEU A 27 -2.30 -2.57 13.83
N LEU A 28 -1.27 -1.81 13.44
CA LEU A 28 0.03 -1.83 14.12
C LEU A 28 -0.09 -1.39 15.58
N ASP A 29 -0.79 -0.29 15.85
CA ASP A 29 -1.00 0.22 17.21
C ASP A 29 -1.75 -0.80 18.10
N GLN A 30 -2.71 -1.54 17.53
CA GLN A 30 -3.51 -2.51 18.28
C GLN A 30 -2.76 -3.83 18.54
N TYR A 31 -2.09 -4.38 17.53
CA TYR A 31 -1.52 -5.74 17.58
C TYR A 31 -0.01 -5.75 17.86
N TYR A 32 0.69 -4.67 17.53
CA TYR A 32 2.14 -4.53 17.64
C TYR A 32 2.54 -3.18 18.30
N PRO A 33 1.99 -2.84 19.49
CA PRO A 33 2.18 -1.51 20.10
C PRO A 33 3.62 -1.16 20.47
N LEU A 34 4.51 -2.14 20.55
CA LEU A 34 5.93 -1.97 20.88
C LEU A 34 6.85 -2.12 19.65
N LEU A 35 6.29 -2.37 18.47
CA LEU A 35 7.09 -2.53 17.26
C LEU A 35 7.68 -1.18 16.86
N GLN A 36 9.01 -1.13 16.80
CA GLN A 36 9.71 -0.02 16.21
C GLN A 36 9.76 -0.20 14.69
N TYR A 37 9.22 0.76 13.96
CA TYR A 37 9.20 0.73 12.51
C TYR A 37 9.31 2.13 11.91
N THR A 38 9.75 2.19 10.65
CA THR A 38 9.61 3.37 9.79
C THR A 38 8.75 2.99 8.60
N ALA A 39 7.74 3.80 8.30
CA ALA A 39 6.88 3.60 7.14
C ALA A 39 7.10 4.71 6.11
N CYS A 40 7.18 4.35 4.84
CA CYS A 40 7.31 5.29 3.73
C CYS A 40 6.69 4.69 2.46
N CYS A 41 6.74 5.43 1.36
CA CYS A 41 6.36 4.94 0.04
C CYS A 41 7.51 5.32 -0.90
N LEU A 42 8.42 4.38 -1.17
CA LEU A 42 9.60 4.58 -1.99
C LEU A 42 9.44 3.87 -3.33
N GLY A 43 9.92 4.50 -4.38
CA GLY A 43 9.94 3.90 -5.71
C GLY A 43 10.05 4.93 -6.82
N PRO A 44 10.41 4.50 -8.04
CA PRO A 44 10.47 5.38 -9.21
C PRO A 44 9.08 5.67 -9.81
N GLY A 45 8.02 5.10 -9.24
CA GLY A 45 6.66 5.18 -9.76
C GLY A 45 6.15 6.62 -9.87
N SER A 46 5.38 6.87 -10.93
CA SER A 46 4.77 8.19 -11.18
C SER A 46 3.83 8.63 -10.04
N ASP A 47 3.31 7.68 -9.27
CA ASP A 47 2.53 7.90 -8.06
C ASP A 47 3.36 8.51 -6.93
N VAL A 48 4.58 8.03 -6.71
CA VAL A 48 5.51 8.56 -5.71
C VAL A 48 5.97 9.98 -6.09
N LEU A 49 6.15 10.24 -7.39
CA LEU A 49 6.55 11.54 -7.90
C LEU A 49 5.38 12.52 -8.12
N ARG A 50 4.13 12.12 -7.79
CA ARG A 50 2.90 12.90 -8.01
C ARG A 50 2.64 13.31 -9.47
N PHE A 51 3.14 12.54 -10.43
CA PHE A 51 2.87 12.70 -11.86
C PHE A 51 1.79 11.73 -12.37
N ASP A 52 1.14 11.00 -11.47
CA ASP A 52 0.10 10.04 -11.82
C ASP A 52 -1.18 10.72 -12.30
N SER A 53 -1.81 10.10 -13.31
CA SER A 53 -3.05 10.54 -13.92
C SER A 53 -4.08 9.41 -13.94
N ILE A 54 -5.31 9.70 -14.34
CA ILE A 54 -6.36 8.67 -14.53
C ILE A 54 -5.88 7.53 -15.46
N GLN A 55 -5.05 7.86 -16.45
CA GLN A 55 -4.52 6.91 -17.43
C GLN A 55 -3.37 6.06 -16.87
N SER A 56 -2.66 6.53 -15.83
CA SER A 56 -1.50 5.86 -15.23
C SER A 56 -1.86 4.76 -14.22
N ARG A 57 -3.15 4.39 -14.11
CA ARG A 57 -3.66 3.38 -13.17
C ARG A 57 -3.41 1.95 -13.62
N ASP A 58 -2.94 1.76 -14.84
CA ASP A 58 -2.66 0.47 -15.44
C ASP A 58 -1.24 -0.05 -15.13
N HIS A 59 -0.36 0.78 -14.56
CA HIS A 59 1.00 0.42 -14.18
C HIS A 59 1.42 1.02 -12.82
N ASP A 60 1.85 0.17 -11.88
CA ASP A 60 2.47 0.53 -10.57
C ASP A 60 1.70 1.57 -9.70
N TRP A 61 0.38 1.59 -9.81
CA TRP A 61 -0.48 2.57 -9.13
C TRP A 61 -1.44 1.87 -8.17
N GLY A 62 -1.45 2.22 -6.88
CA GLY A 62 -2.37 1.65 -5.91
C GLY A 62 -1.97 1.91 -4.46
N PRO A 63 -2.77 1.47 -3.47
CA PRO A 63 -2.44 1.64 -2.06
C PRO A 63 -1.25 0.75 -1.68
N LYS A 64 -0.08 1.35 -1.49
CA LYS A 64 1.17 0.65 -1.17
C LYS A 64 1.99 1.41 -0.11
N PHE A 65 2.82 0.69 0.63
CA PHE A 65 3.76 1.26 1.60
C PHE A 65 4.92 0.30 1.79
N ASP A 66 6.06 0.86 2.17
CA ASP A 66 7.24 0.16 2.66
C ASP A 66 7.27 0.26 4.18
N LEU A 67 7.60 -0.85 4.84
CA LEU A 67 7.73 -0.91 6.30
C LEU A 67 9.11 -1.47 6.66
N PHE A 68 9.94 -0.61 7.22
CA PHE A 68 11.25 -0.97 7.75
C PHE A 68 11.11 -1.31 9.23
N VAL A 69 11.58 -2.47 9.62
CA VAL A 69 11.57 -2.96 11.01
C VAL A 69 12.99 -3.27 11.47
N GLU A 70 13.24 -3.18 12.78
CA GLU A 70 14.58 -3.40 13.33
C GLU A 70 15.03 -4.87 13.26
N ASN A 71 14.12 -5.80 13.48
CA ASN A 71 14.42 -7.24 13.48
C ASN A 71 13.80 -7.92 12.26
N GLU A 72 14.65 -8.52 11.42
CA GLU A 72 14.27 -9.27 10.23
C GLU A 72 13.38 -10.49 10.53
N GLU A 73 13.49 -11.07 11.74
CA GLU A 73 12.66 -12.20 12.17
C GLU A 73 11.16 -11.87 12.19
N ASN A 74 10.81 -10.59 12.33
CA ASN A 74 9.43 -10.13 12.33
C ASN A 74 8.83 -10.05 10.91
N ILE A 75 9.64 -10.10 9.85
CA ILE A 75 9.20 -9.84 8.47
C ILE A 75 8.13 -10.85 8.04
N ASP A 76 8.37 -12.15 8.24
CA ASP A 76 7.44 -13.20 7.82
C ASP A 76 6.12 -13.14 8.59
N GLU A 77 6.19 -12.87 9.89
CA GLU A 77 5.02 -12.71 10.74
C GLU A 77 4.18 -11.51 10.29
N LEU A 78 4.81 -10.35 10.10
CA LEU A 78 4.14 -9.12 9.66
C LEU A 78 3.54 -9.28 8.26
N ASN A 79 4.25 -9.93 7.34
CA ASN A 79 3.72 -10.24 6.01
C ASN A 79 2.48 -11.12 6.08
N SER A 80 2.50 -12.17 6.92
CA SER A 80 1.34 -13.03 7.15
C SER A 80 0.17 -12.26 7.78
N PHE A 81 0.46 -11.43 8.79
CA PHE A 81 -0.50 -10.58 9.47
C PHE A 81 -1.18 -9.61 8.52
N PHE A 82 -0.41 -8.86 7.71
CA PHE A 82 -0.95 -7.92 6.74
C PHE A 82 -1.75 -8.62 5.65
N ASN A 83 -1.24 -9.73 5.11
CA ASN A 83 -1.97 -10.53 4.13
C ASN A 83 -3.32 -11.01 4.67
N LYS A 84 -3.42 -11.36 5.95
CA LYS A 84 -4.68 -11.79 6.57
C LYS A 84 -5.61 -10.62 6.85
N ASN A 85 -5.11 -9.54 7.44
CA ASN A 85 -5.92 -8.45 7.98
C ASN A 85 -6.28 -7.39 6.94
N LEU A 86 -5.53 -7.28 5.84
CA LEU A 86 -5.80 -6.33 4.76
C LEU A 86 -6.66 -6.95 3.65
N ARG A 87 -6.89 -8.27 3.64
CA ARG A 87 -7.78 -8.93 2.67
C ARG A 87 -9.17 -8.28 2.66
N LYS A 88 -9.68 -8.01 1.45
CA LYS A 88 -11.03 -7.47 1.19
C LYS A 88 -11.29 -6.08 1.78
N LYS A 89 -10.27 -5.37 2.29
CA LYS A 89 -10.42 -3.98 2.68
C LYS A 89 -10.40 -3.07 1.44
N THR A 90 -10.99 -1.90 1.61
CA THR A 90 -10.94 -0.85 0.60
C THR A 90 -10.53 0.48 1.25
N VAL A 91 -9.83 1.31 0.49
CA VAL A 91 -9.46 2.69 0.86
C VAL A 91 -9.87 3.60 -0.29
N CYS A 92 -10.65 4.65 -0.01
CA CYS A 92 -11.22 5.53 -1.04
C CYS A 92 -11.95 4.79 -2.19
N GLY A 93 -12.52 3.61 -1.93
CA GLY A 93 -13.16 2.75 -2.94
C GLY A 93 -12.22 1.78 -3.65
N TYR A 94 -10.91 1.88 -3.42
CA TYR A 94 -9.87 1.04 -4.02
C TYR A 94 -9.56 -0.17 -3.16
N SER A 95 -9.40 -1.34 -3.78
CA SER A 95 -8.97 -2.58 -3.09
C SER A 95 -7.55 -2.43 -2.54
N THR A 96 -7.33 -2.92 -1.32
CA THR A 96 -6.01 -3.05 -0.68
C THR A 96 -5.23 -4.28 -1.16
N GLN A 97 -5.83 -5.13 -2.00
CA GLN A 97 -5.12 -6.21 -2.68
C GLN A 97 -4.51 -5.68 -3.97
N PHE A 98 -3.24 -5.30 -3.89
CA PHE A 98 -2.44 -4.95 -5.06
C PHE A 98 -1.36 -6.00 -5.25
N GLN A 99 -1.24 -6.53 -6.46
CA GLN A 99 -0.13 -7.42 -6.80
C GLN A 99 1.06 -6.55 -7.20
N PRO A 100 2.24 -6.73 -6.59
CA PRO A 100 3.45 -6.12 -7.14
C PRO A 100 3.64 -6.64 -8.57
N TYR A 101 3.92 -5.73 -9.50
CA TYR A 101 4.40 -6.13 -10.82
C TYR A 101 5.79 -6.73 -10.63
N LEU A 102 5.93 -8.03 -10.89
CA LEU A 102 7.25 -8.61 -11.10
C LEU A 102 7.74 -8.05 -12.42
N GLU A 103 8.78 -7.22 -12.40
CA GLU A 103 9.54 -6.96 -13.63
C GLU A 103 10.04 -8.33 -14.12
N GLU A 104 9.47 -8.84 -15.22
CA GLU A 104 10.12 -9.92 -15.95
C GLU A 104 11.47 -9.37 -16.39
N ASN A 105 12.54 -9.91 -15.79
CA ASN A 105 13.92 -9.58 -16.07
C ASN A 105 14.12 -9.40 -17.59
N GLY A 106 14.50 -8.18 -18.00
CA GLY A 106 15.02 -7.91 -19.34
C GLY A 106 16.34 -8.62 -19.59
#